data_AF-A0A6P7WV10-F1
#
_entry.id   AF-A0A6P7WV10-F1
#
_cell.length_a   1.000
_cell.length_b   1.000
_cell.length_c   1.000
_cell.angle_alpha   90.00
_cell.angle_beta   90.00
_cell.angle_gamma   90.00
#
_symmetry.space_group_name_H-M   'P 1'
#
loop_
_entity.id
_entity.type
_entity.pdbx_description
1 polymer ?
#
loop_
_entity_poly.entity_id
_entity_poly.type
_entity_poly.pdbx_seq_one_letter_code
_entity_poly.pdbx_strand_id
1 'polypeptide(L)'
;MGKVDGDVSELNQYLKEVHFNNPDGREIFFDDKRHVATHYDIMQVPRSVCSESCVPGYRKVIDPEKPVCCFDCVPCSEGMYSNTTDAENCLNCPEDRWPSEKKDECLPRDIDFLSYDDPLGETLSSISILLFIITVLVLGILIKYQDTPVVKANNRNLSYILLISLMFSFLCALVFIGQPETLTCLLRQSAFGIIFTIAVSTVLAKTVTVVIAFGANKPGSNLRKWVGTRVSYLVLLCTSGEIVICTVWLLISPPFPEFDTQSVTGKMVLQCNEGSTTAFYSDW
;
A
#
# COMPACT_ATOMS: atom_id res chain seq x y z
N MET A 1 0.40 110.74 -17.32
CA MET A 1 0.95 109.49 -16.75
C MET A 1 0.11 108.34 -17.27
N GLY A 2 0.72 107.48 -18.09
CA GLY A 2 0.06 106.43 -18.86
C GLY A 2 -0.48 105.30 -17.99
N LYS A 3 -1.70 104.87 -18.33
CA LYS A 3 -2.33 103.65 -17.86
C LYS A 3 -1.94 102.55 -18.84
N VAL A 4 -1.15 101.59 -18.41
CA VAL A 4 -0.91 100.33 -19.13
C VAL A 4 -1.61 99.24 -18.31
N ASP A 5 -2.93 99.17 -18.45
CA ASP A 5 -3.68 97.98 -18.06
C ASP A 5 -3.46 96.97 -19.19
N GLY A 6 -2.37 96.21 -19.11
CA GLY A 6 -2.12 95.08 -20.00
C GLY A 6 -3.11 93.96 -19.68
N ASP A 7 -3.91 93.57 -20.67
CA ASP A 7 -4.94 92.55 -20.54
C ASP A 7 -4.33 91.19 -20.16
N VAL A 8 -4.62 90.74 -18.93
CA VAL A 8 -4.21 89.42 -18.40
C VAL A 8 -4.77 88.28 -19.26
N SER A 9 -5.83 88.54 -20.03
CA SER A 9 -6.48 87.58 -20.93
C SER A 9 -5.63 87.29 -22.18
N GLU A 10 -5.03 88.33 -22.79
CA GLU A 10 -4.13 88.17 -23.93
C GLU A 10 -2.89 87.36 -23.55
N LEU A 11 -2.26 87.67 -22.40
CA LEU A 11 -1.07 86.97 -21.94
C LEU A 11 -1.31 85.46 -21.71
N ASN A 12 -2.49 85.12 -21.19
CA ASN A 12 -2.90 83.73 -20.99
C ASN A 12 -3.11 82.97 -22.30
N GLN A 13 -3.47 83.64 -23.40
CA GLN A 13 -3.60 83.02 -24.71
C GLN A 13 -2.21 82.73 -25.31
N TYR A 14 -1.26 83.66 -25.17
CA TYR A 14 0.12 83.43 -25.59
C TYR A 14 0.78 82.29 -24.83
N LEU A 15 0.56 82.18 -23.50
CA LEU A 15 1.13 81.12 -22.67
C LEU A 15 0.66 79.70 -23.05
N LYS A 16 -0.46 79.55 -23.78
CA LYS A 16 -0.93 78.24 -24.29
C LYS A 16 -0.15 77.73 -25.50
N GLU A 17 0.46 78.64 -26.26
CA GLU A 17 1.20 78.33 -27.50
C GLU A 17 2.72 78.37 -27.28
N VAL A 18 3.18 78.35 -26.02
CA VAL A 18 4.59 78.38 -25.68
C VAL A 18 5.18 76.97 -25.78
N HIS A 19 6.04 76.80 -26.78
CA HIS A 19 6.90 75.63 -26.97
C HIS A 19 8.35 76.07 -26.82
N PHE A 20 9.10 75.47 -25.91
CA PHE A 20 10.53 75.75 -25.76
C PHE A 20 11.31 74.49 -25.38
N ASN A 21 12.58 74.45 -25.79
CA ASN A 21 13.46 73.36 -25.39
C ASN A 21 14.18 73.70 -24.09
N ASN A 22 14.18 72.77 -23.15
CA ASN A 22 15.06 72.83 -21.99
C ASN A 22 16.52 72.59 -22.45
N PRO A 23 17.56 73.03 -21.72
CA PRO A 23 18.97 72.61 -21.88
C PRO A 23 19.23 71.13 -22.16
N ASP A 24 18.35 70.22 -21.74
CA ASP A 24 18.42 68.77 -22.05
C ASP A 24 17.90 68.41 -23.46
N GLY A 25 17.46 69.37 -24.28
CA GLY A 25 16.90 69.16 -25.62
C GLY A 25 15.45 68.67 -25.65
N ARG A 26 14.76 68.58 -24.50
CA ARG A 26 13.35 68.19 -24.41
C ARG A 26 12.42 69.37 -24.66
N GLU A 27 11.43 69.17 -25.53
CA GLU A 27 10.38 70.17 -25.82
C GLU A 27 9.37 70.21 -24.65
N ILE A 28 9.21 71.40 -24.08
CA ILE A 28 8.25 71.70 -23.02
C ILE A 28 7.09 72.46 -23.66
N PHE A 29 5.89 71.88 -23.55
CA PHE A 29 4.63 72.49 -23.95
C PHE A 29 3.56 72.21 -22.88
N PHE A 30 2.51 73.04 -22.89
CA PHE A 30 1.39 72.91 -21.97
C PHE A 30 0.20 72.26 -22.68
N ASP A 31 -0.45 71.29 -22.03
CA ASP A 31 -1.69 70.69 -22.54
C ASP A 31 -2.89 71.66 -22.42
N ASP A 32 -4.05 71.29 -22.99
CA ASP A 32 -5.28 72.10 -22.92
C ASP A 32 -5.75 72.39 -21.48
N LYS A 33 -5.29 71.60 -20.51
CA LYS A 33 -5.56 71.73 -19.07
C LYS A 33 -4.44 72.47 -18.31
N ARG A 34 -3.46 73.03 -19.04
CA ARG A 34 -2.29 73.77 -18.55
C ARG A 34 -1.31 72.94 -17.72
N HIS A 35 -1.28 71.63 -17.93
CA HIS A 35 -0.23 70.78 -17.37
C HIS A 35 0.97 70.73 -18.32
N VAL A 36 2.16 70.77 -17.75
CA VAL A 36 3.37 70.50 -18.52
C VAL A 36 3.37 69.03 -18.91
N ALA A 37 3.51 68.72 -20.20
CA ALA A 37 3.66 67.35 -20.67
C ALA A 37 5.05 66.83 -20.29
N THR A 38 5.20 66.32 -19.07
CA THR A 38 6.45 65.70 -18.60
C THR A 38 6.47 64.21 -18.94
N HIS A 39 7.55 63.77 -19.60
CA HIS A 39 7.85 62.35 -19.75
C HIS A 39 8.75 61.93 -18.60
N TYR A 40 8.26 61.05 -17.72
CA TYR A 40 9.04 60.42 -16.66
C TYR A 40 9.47 59.04 -17.12
N ASP A 41 10.78 58.78 -17.05
CA ASP A 41 11.32 57.45 -17.33
C ASP A 41 11.29 56.63 -16.02
N ILE A 42 10.20 55.89 -15.80
CA ILE A 42 10.08 55.02 -14.62
C ILE A 42 10.82 53.72 -14.92
N MET A 43 12.14 53.73 -14.66
CA MET A 43 13.05 52.62 -14.97
C MET A 43 12.76 51.34 -14.16
N GLN A 44 12.02 51.42 -13.05
CA GLN A 44 11.58 50.26 -12.25
C GLN A 44 10.30 50.59 -11.47
N VAL A 45 9.19 49.98 -11.87
CA VAL A 45 7.94 50.03 -11.10
C VAL A 45 7.98 48.91 -10.04
N PRO A 46 7.87 49.22 -8.74
CA PRO A 46 7.82 48.18 -7.72
C PRO A 46 6.56 47.32 -7.89
N ARG A 47 6.72 46.01 -7.74
CA ARG A 47 5.60 45.05 -7.81
C ARG A 47 4.71 45.22 -6.57
N SER A 48 3.53 45.79 -6.75
CA SER A 48 2.52 45.95 -5.68
C SER A 48 1.57 44.76 -5.65
N VAL A 49 2.01 43.66 -5.04
CA VAL A 49 1.16 42.47 -4.80
C VAL A 49 0.92 42.30 -3.30
N CYS A 50 -0.30 41.89 -2.95
CA CYS A 50 -0.67 41.60 -1.55
C CYS A 50 -0.16 40.23 -1.11
N SER A 51 -0.35 39.23 -1.97
CA SER A 51 0.11 37.86 -1.78
C SER A 51 1.02 37.45 -2.93
N GLU A 52 2.07 36.69 -2.61
CA GLU A 52 2.90 36.03 -3.61
C GLU A 52 2.14 34.88 -4.27
N SER A 53 2.59 34.50 -5.47
CA SER A 53 1.99 33.38 -6.18
C SER A 53 2.24 32.06 -5.44
N CYS A 54 1.20 31.23 -5.33
CA CYS A 54 1.29 29.91 -4.73
C CYS A 54 2.07 28.97 -5.65
N VAL A 55 3.07 28.32 -5.10
CA VAL A 55 3.84 27.29 -5.82
C VAL A 55 3.01 26.01 -6.01
N PRO A 56 3.35 25.15 -6.97
CA PRO A 56 2.80 23.80 -7.07
C PRO A 56 2.78 23.07 -5.71
N GLY A 57 1.74 22.27 -5.46
CA GLY A 57 1.46 21.65 -4.16
C GLY A 57 0.52 22.44 -3.26
N TYR A 58 0.22 23.69 -3.60
CA TYR A 58 -0.66 24.58 -2.85
C TYR A 58 -1.84 25.02 -3.72
N ARG A 59 -2.96 25.34 -3.05
CA ARG A 59 -4.12 26.00 -3.63
C ARG A 59 -4.36 27.35 -2.98
N LYS A 60 -4.98 28.25 -3.73
CA LYS A 60 -5.42 29.55 -3.23
C LYS A 60 -6.65 29.39 -2.34
N VAL A 61 -6.65 30.13 -1.25
CA VAL A 61 -7.83 30.33 -0.40
C VAL A 61 -8.08 31.82 -0.29
N ILE A 62 -9.23 32.25 -0.77
CA ILE A 62 -9.68 33.64 -0.67
C ILE A 62 -10.44 33.78 0.64
N ASP A 63 -9.96 34.70 1.47
CA ASP A 63 -10.64 35.10 2.70
C ASP A 63 -11.69 36.18 2.37
N PRO A 64 -12.99 35.96 2.65
CA PRO A 64 -14.03 36.94 2.38
C PRO A 64 -13.85 38.26 3.13
N GLU A 65 -13.03 38.31 4.18
CA GLU A 65 -12.70 39.53 4.92
C GLU A 65 -11.56 40.35 4.26
N LYS A 66 -10.83 39.77 3.29
CA LYS A 66 -9.71 40.41 2.58
C LYS A 66 -10.10 40.79 1.13
N PRO A 67 -9.40 41.76 0.50
CA PRO A 67 -9.57 42.04 -0.93
C PRO A 67 -9.25 40.83 -1.81
N VAL A 68 -9.90 40.69 -2.97
CA VAL A 68 -9.74 39.53 -3.88
C VAL A 68 -8.29 39.26 -4.33
N CYS A 69 -7.43 40.29 -4.33
CA CYS A 69 -6.01 40.16 -4.66
C CYS A 69 -5.14 39.61 -3.51
N CYS A 70 -5.70 39.50 -2.31
CA CYS A 70 -5.06 38.95 -1.11
C CYS A 70 -5.63 37.56 -0.85
N PHE A 71 -4.80 36.54 -1.03
CA PHE A 71 -5.15 35.14 -0.80
C PHE A 71 -4.06 34.45 0.03
N ASP A 72 -4.44 33.37 0.69
CA ASP A 72 -3.53 32.52 1.43
C ASP A 72 -3.25 31.24 0.63
N CYS A 73 -1.99 30.78 0.62
CA CYS A 73 -1.61 29.53 -0.02
C CYS A 73 -1.71 28.39 1.00
N VAL A 74 -2.62 27.46 0.75
CA VAL A 74 -2.86 26.30 1.64
C VAL A 74 -2.42 25.03 0.91
N PRO A 75 -1.66 24.12 1.55
CA PRO A 75 -1.22 22.89 0.91
C PRO A 75 -2.43 22.01 0.54
N CYS A 76 -2.28 21.23 -0.54
CA CYS A 76 -3.31 20.25 -0.92
C CYS A 76 -3.54 19.21 0.20
N SER A 77 -4.75 18.65 0.28
CA SER A 77 -5.09 17.58 1.23
C SER A 77 -4.40 16.25 0.88
N GLU A 78 -4.54 15.23 1.71
CA GLU A 78 -4.02 13.89 1.38
C GLU A 78 -4.70 13.31 0.13
N GLY A 79 -3.94 12.54 -0.67
CA GLY A 79 -4.42 12.01 -1.96
C GLY A 79 -4.57 13.05 -3.08
N MET A 80 -4.36 14.34 -2.79
CA MET A 80 -4.47 15.44 -3.75
C MET A 80 -3.13 16.10 -4.08
N TYR A 81 -3.03 16.64 -5.30
CA TYR A 81 -1.85 17.33 -5.82
C TYR A 81 -2.25 18.58 -6.62
N SER A 82 -1.27 19.45 -6.88
CA SER A 82 -1.39 20.62 -7.76
C SER A 82 -0.08 20.84 -8.50
N ASN A 83 -0.07 20.68 -9.83
CA ASN A 83 1.14 20.88 -10.64
C ASN A 83 1.29 22.28 -11.24
N THR A 84 0.29 23.14 -11.03
CA THR A 84 0.26 24.50 -11.58
C THR A 84 0.47 25.53 -10.48
N THR A 85 1.23 26.58 -10.79
CA THR A 85 1.28 27.79 -9.95
C THR A 85 -0.11 28.39 -9.83
N ASP A 86 -0.43 28.93 -8.65
CA ASP A 86 -1.66 29.70 -8.43
C ASP A 86 -2.97 28.92 -8.62
N ALA A 87 -2.95 27.60 -8.41
CA ALA A 87 -4.12 26.74 -8.53
C ALA A 87 -5.28 27.15 -7.60
N GLU A 88 -6.50 27.15 -8.13
CA GLU A 88 -7.71 27.39 -7.33
C GLU A 88 -8.11 26.16 -6.51
N ASN A 89 -7.96 24.97 -7.11
CA ASN A 89 -8.32 23.69 -6.51
C ASN A 89 -7.22 22.66 -6.75
N CYS A 90 -7.10 21.70 -5.82
CA CYS A 90 -6.23 20.55 -5.99
C CYS A 90 -6.97 19.42 -6.71
N LEU A 91 -6.21 18.59 -7.43
CA LEU A 91 -6.70 17.43 -8.17
C LEU A 91 -6.41 16.16 -7.38
N ASN A 92 -7.25 15.14 -7.49
CA ASN A 92 -6.96 13.82 -6.93
C ASN A 92 -5.93 13.08 -7.78
N CYS A 93 -4.99 12.37 -7.16
CA CYS A 93 -4.14 11.43 -7.89
C CYS A 93 -4.93 10.20 -8.35
N PRO A 94 -4.55 9.59 -9.48
CA PRO A 94 -5.04 8.27 -9.91
C PRO A 94 -4.83 7.18 -8.85
N GLU A 95 -5.60 6.10 -8.90
CA GLU A 95 -5.55 5.01 -7.89
C GLU A 95 -4.17 4.32 -7.80
N ASP A 96 -3.47 4.20 -8.93
CA ASP A 96 -2.12 3.61 -9.05
C ASP A 96 -1.00 4.55 -8.53
N ARG A 97 -1.35 5.77 -8.13
CA ARG A 97 -0.40 6.83 -7.79
C ARG A 97 -0.69 7.46 -6.44
N TRP A 98 0.29 8.20 -5.93
CA TRP A 98 0.21 8.98 -4.71
C TRP A 98 0.90 10.33 -4.89
N PRO A 99 0.39 11.42 -4.28
CA PRO A 99 1.08 12.71 -4.33
C PRO A 99 2.49 12.62 -3.75
N SER A 100 3.43 13.33 -4.37
CA SER A 100 4.79 13.55 -3.84
C SER A 100 4.74 14.21 -2.46
N GLU A 101 5.87 14.22 -1.73
CA GLU A 101 5.97 14.92 -0.44
C GLU A 101 5.58 16.41 -0.55
N LYS A 102 5.91 17.03 -1.69
CA LYS A 102 5.55 18.42 -2.01
C LYS A 102 4.14 18.57 -2.59
N LYS A 103 3.46 17.47 -2.93
CA LYS A 103 2.13 17.41 -3.57
C LYS A 103 2.06 18.15 -4.91
N ASP A 104 3.19 18.30 -5.59
CA ASP A 104 3.30 18.94 -6.90
C ASP A 104 3.11 17.95 -8.07
N GLU A 105 3.30 16.66 -7.82
CA GLU A 105 3.15 15.59 -8.80
C GLU A 105 2.57 14.31 -8.18
N CYS A 106 2.11 13.39 -9.04
CA CYS A 106 1.66 12.06 -8.64
C CYS A 106 2.71 11.01 -9.02
N LEU A 107 3.35 10.42 -8.01
CA LEU A 107 4.32 9.35 -8.13
C LEU A 107 3.63 7.98 -8.11
N PRO A 108 4.18 6.95 -8.76
CA PRO A 108 3.69 5.57 -8.58
C PRO A 108 3.72 5.19 -7.10
N ARG A 109 2.69 4.47 -6.60
CA ARG A 109 2.71 3.97 -5.23
C ARG A 109 3.81 2.92 -5.06
N ASP A 110 4.51 2.97 -3.93
CA ASP A 110 5.39 1.87 -3.53
C ASP A 110 4.55 0.63 -3.19
N ILE A 111 5.01 -0.51 -3.69
CA ILE A 111 4.38 -1.81 -3.44
C ILE A 111 4.97 -2.37 -2.14
N ASP A 112 4.13 -2.54 -1.14
CA ASP A 112 4.51 -3.12 0.15
C ASP A 112 4.09 -4.59 0.21
N PHE A 113 5.00 -5.46 0.66
CA PHE A 113 4.76 -6.89 0.86
C PHE A 113 5.72 -7.43 1.93
N LEU A 114 5.39 -8.56 2.58
CA LEU A 114 6.27 -9.17 3.57
C LEU A 114 7.51 -9.75 2.87
N SER A 115 8.59 -8.98 2.85
CA SER A 115 9.85 -9.36 2.22
C SER A 115 10.72 -10.18 3.16
N TYR A 116 11.66 -10.94 2.59
CA TYR A 116 12.73 -11.59 3.35
C TYR A 116 13.71 -10.60 3.98
N ASP A 117 13.79 -9.40 3.41
CA ASP A 117 14.65 -8.32 3.90
C ASP A 117 14.01 -7.57 5.10
N ASP A 118 12.72 -7.79 5.36
CA ASP A 118 12.05 -7.23 6.52
C ASP A 118 12.43 -8.00 7.78
N PRO A 119 12.57 -7.34 8.94
CA PRO A 119 12.93 -8.01 10.19
C PRO A 119 11.94 -9.12 10.59
N LEU A 120 10.66 -8.94 10.26
CA LEU A 120 9.63 -9.96 10.49
C LEU A 120 9.77 -11.13 9.52
N GLY A 121 10.03 -10.88 8.23
CA GLY A 121 10.20 -11.95 7.25
C GLY A 121 11.48 -12.75 7.48
N GLU A 122 12.59 -12.08 7.82
CA GLU A 122 13.86 -12.72 8.15
C GLU A 122 13.73 -13.67 9.35
N THR A 123 13.12 -13.19 10.44
CA THR A 123 12.95 -13.99 11.66
C THR A 123 12.03 -15.19 11.46
N LEU A 124 10.90 -15.01 10.78
CA LEU A 124 9.96 -16.10 10.46
C LEU A 124 10.59 -17.14 9.52
N SER A 125 11.33 -16.69 8.51
CA SER A 125 12.05 -17.57 7.58
C SER A 125 13.10 -18.41 8.31
N SER A 126 13.93 -17.76 9.15
CA SER A 126 14.98 -18.42 9.92
C SER A 126 14.43 -19.50 10.86
N ILE A 127 13.36 -19.19 11.60
CA ILE A 127 12.70 -20.15 12.49
C ILE A 127 12.14 -21.34 11.69
N SER A 128 11.48 -21.07 10.55
CA SER A 128 10.89 -22.11 9.71
C SER A 128 11.95 -23.07 9.16
N ILE A 129 13.10 -22.55 8.70
CA ILE A 129 14.23 -23.36 8.22
C ILE A 129 14.83 -24.20 9.36
N LEU A 130 15.02 -23.59 10.53
CA LEU A 130 15.58 -24.29 11.69
C LEU A 130 14.68 -25.45 12.13
N LEU A 131 13.37 -25.22 12.22
CA LEU A 131 12.40 -26.26 12.59
C LEU A 131 12.29 -27.36 11.53
N PHE A 132 12.40 -27.01 10.24
CA PHE A 132 12.50 -27.98 9.16
C PHE A 132 13.71 -28.91 9.33
N ILE A 133 14.90 -28.35 9.57
CA ILE A 133 16.13 -29.12 9.78
C ILE A 133 16.00 -30.05 11.00
N ILE A 134 15.49 -29.53 12.12
CA ILE A 134 15.25 -30.35 13.33
C ILE A 134 14.33 -31.52 13.00
N THR A 135 13.25 -31.29 12.26
CA THR A 135 12.27 -32.32 11.91
C THR A 135 12.88 -33.40 11.01
N VAL A 136 13.73 -33.01 10.05
CA VAL A 136 14.50 -33.93 9.20
C VAL A 136 15.44 -34.80 10.05
N LEU A 137 16.15 -34.20 11.01
CA LEU A 137 17.03 -34.94 11.91
C LEU A 137 16.25 -35.95 12.76
N VAL A 138 15.11 -35.54 13.32
CA VAL A 138 14.23 -36.43 14.09
C VAL A 138 13.74 -37.60 13.23
N LEU A 139 13.29 -37.32 11.99
CA LEU A 139 12.86 -38.37 11.06
C LEU A 139 14.01 -39.34 10.74
N GLY A 140 15.21 -38.82 10.48
CA GLY A 140 16.41 -39.63 10.23
C GLY A 140 16.77 -40.53 11.42
N ILE A 141 16.65 -40.03 12.65
CA ILE A 141 16.85 -40.82 13.88
C ILE A 141 15.78 -41.92 13.97
N LEU A 142 14.50 -41.62 13.74
CA LEU A 142 13.43 -42.62 13.79
C LEU A 142 13.55 -43.70 12.71
N ILE A 143 14.10 -43.37 11.54
CA ILE A 143 14.39 -44.35 10.48
C ILE A 143 15.58 -45.22 10.90
N LYS A 144 16.67 -44.62 11.38
CA LYS A 144 17.87 -45.35 11.82
C LYS A 144 17.59 -46.32 12.99
N TYR A 145 16.78 -45.88 13.95
CA TYR A 145 16.41 -46.66 15.13
C TYR A 145 15.02 -47.31 14.99
N GLN A 146 14.57 -47.57 13.76
CA GLN A 146 13.24 -48.11 13.50
C GLN A 146 12.93 -49.38 14.32
N ASP A 147 13.92 -50.24 14.54
CA ASP A 147 13.78 -51.52 15.24
C ASP A 147 13.79 -51.43 16.76
N THR A 148 13.92 -50.23 17.31
CA THR A 148 13.75 -50.03 18.75
C THR A 148 12.29 -50.28 19.17
N PRO A 149 12.07 -50.86 20.37
CA PRO A 149 10.73 -51.17 20.87
C PRO A 149 9.86 -49.91 21.01
N VAL A 150 10.47 -48.74 21.24
CA VAL A 150 9.80 -47.44 21.29
C VAL A 150 9.17 -47.08 19.95
N VAL A 151 9.91 -47.22 18.84
CA VAL A 151 9.43 -46.89 17.49
C VAL A 151 8.45 -47.93 16.97
N LYS A 152 8.64 -49.21 17.33
CA LYS A 152 7.72 -50.29 16.96
C LYS A 152 6.37 -50.20 17.70
N ALA A 153 6.39 -49.78 18.97
CA ALA A 153 5.18 -49.55 19.76
C ALA A 153 4.37 -48.34 19.25
N ASN A 154 5.06 -47.32 18.72
CA ASN A 154 4.45 -46.11 18.20
C ASN A 154 4.31 -46.20 16.68
N ASN A 155 3.22 -46.82 16.19
CA ASN A 155 2.88 -47.06 14.78
C ASN A 155 3.75 -46.25 13.77
N ARG A 156 4.78 -46.91 13.22
CA ARG A 156 5.87 -46.29 12.44
C ARG A 156 5.35 -45.39 11.32
N ASN A 157 4.35 -45.89 10.57
CA ASN A 157 3.80 -45.20 9.41
C ASN A 157 3.14 -43.86 9.80
N LEU A 158 2.33 -43.85 10.86
CA LEU A 158 1.66 -42.62 11.32
C LEU A 158 2.68 -41.58 11.83
N SER A 159 3.72 -42.03 12.53
CA SER A 159 4.77 -41.13 13.00
C SER A 159 5.59 -40.53 11.85
N TYR A 160 5.88 -41.30 10.79
CA TYR A 160 6.53 -40.78 9.59
C TYR A 160 5.65 -39.80 8.83
N ILE A 161 4.36 -40.13 8.62
CA ILE A 161 3.40 -39.22 7.97
C ILE A 161 3.31 -37.89 8.74
N LEU A 162 3.26 -37.93 10.07
CA LEU A 162 3.20 -36.73 10.90
C LEU A 162 4.43 -35.83 10.72
N LEU A 163 5.63 -36.42 10.77
CA LEU A 163 6.87 -35.65 10.60
C LEU A 163 7.01 -35.09 9.20
N ILE A 164 6.62 -35.85 8.17
CA ILE A 164 6.60 -35.37 6.79
C ILE A 164 5.61 -34.21 6.63
N SER A 165 4.40 -34.32 7.19
CA SER A 165 3.42 -33.23 7.19
C SER A 165 3.95 -31.97 7.88
N LEU A 166 4.66 -32.15 9.01
CA LEU A 166 5.28 -31.05 9.74
C LEU A 166 6.39 -30.38 8.93
N MET A 167 7.22 -31.16 8.23
CA MET A 167 8.23 -30.63 7.29
C MET A 167 7.59 -29.76 6.20
N PHE A 168 6.53 -30.25 5.55
CA PHE A 168 5.80 -29.46 4.55
C PHE A 168 5.17 -28.20 5.14
N SER A 169 4.70 -28.22 6.40
CA SER A 169 4.14 -27.03 7.05
C SER A 169 5.16 -25.90 7.21
N PHE A 170 6.40 -26.23 7.62
CA PHE A 170 7.47 -25.24 7.71
C PHE A 170 7.91 -24.70 6.34
N LEU A 171 7.90 -25.54 5.30
CA LEU A 171 8.16 -25.09 3.93
C LEU A 171 7.02 -24.20 3.41
N CYS A 172 5.78 -24.50 3.75
CA CYS A 172 4.62 -23.69 3.38
C CYS A 172 4.76 -22.27 3.94
N ALA A 173 5.18 -22.11 5.20
CA ALA A 173 5.43 -20.81 5.80
C ALA A 173 6.43 -19.95 4.99
N LEU A 174 7.40 -20.56 4.31
CA LEU A 174 8.33 -19.84 3.42
C LEU A 174 7.66 -19.38 2.11
N VAL A 175 6.75 -20.17 1.55
CA VAL A 175 5.94 -19.75 0.39
C VAL A 175 5.05 -18.55 0.74
N PHE A 176 4.77 -18.35 2.03
CA PHE A 176 4.08 -17.15 2.52
C PHE A 176 4.98 -15.91 2.64
N ILE A 177 6.29 -16.00 2.46
CA ILE A 177 7.21 -14.85 2.55
C ILE A 177 7.71 -14.53 1.14
N GLY A 178 7.67 -13.25 0.77
CA GLY A 178 8.08 -12.75 -0.54
C GLY A 178 6.93 -12.21 -1.39
N GLN A 179 7.24 -11.88 -2.65
CA GLN A 179 6.29 -11.25 -3.56
C GLN A 179 5.21 -12.25 -4.02
N PRO A 180 3.92 -11.95 -3.85
CA PRO A 180 2.84 -12.81 -4.31
C PRO A 180 2.71 -12.71 -5.84
N GLU A 181 2.94 -13.83 -6.50
CA GLU A 181 2.66 -14.07 -7.91
C GLU A 181 1.40 -14.94 -8.03
N THR A 182 0.83 -15.04 -9.24
CA THR A 182 -0.36 -15.87 -9.48
C THR A 182 -0.18 -17.32 -9.01
N LEU A 183 1.00 -17.90 -9.25
CA LEU A 183 1.30 -19.27 -8.82
C LEU A 183 1.45 -19.39 -7.30
N THR A 184 2.10 -18.43 -6.64
CA THR A 184 2.29 -18.48 -5.18
C THR A 184 0.97 -18.21 -4.45
N CYS A 185 0.08 -17.37 -4.99
CA CYS A 185 -1.28 -17.20 -4.48
C CYS A 185 -2.11 -18.49 -4.53
N LEU A 186 -2.06 -19.23 -5.65
CA LEU A 186 -2.74 -20.52 -5.78
C LEU A 186 -2.17 -21.58 -4.83
N LEU A 187 -0.84 -21.62 -4.69
CA LEU A 187 -0.16 -22.60 -3.86
C LEU A 187 -0.32 -22.31 -2.36
N ARG A 188 -0.25 -21.06 -1.91
CA ARG A 188 -0.37 -20.69 -0.48
C ARG A 188 -1.60 -21.31 0.16
N GLN A 189 -2.77 -21.08 -0.43
CA GLN A 189 -4.04 -21.43 0.18
C GLN A 189 -4.31 -22.94 0.14
N SER A 190 -4.08 -23.54 -1.03
CA SER A 190 -4.22 -24.98 -1.22
C SER A 190 -3.24 -25.79 -0.37
N ALA A 191 -1.97 -25.38 -0.33
CA ALA A 191 -0.95 -26.04 0.47
C ALA A 191 -1.25 -25.92 1.97
N PHE A 192 -1.65 -24.75 2.47
CA PHE A 192 -1.99 -24.58 3.88
C PHE A 192 -3.14 -25.50 4.31
N GLY A 193 -4.26 -25.51 3.58
CA GLY A 193 -5.41 -26.36 3.86
C GLY A 193 -5.06 -27.85 3.86
N ILE A 194 -4.41 -28.32 2.78
CA ILE A 194 -4.02 -29.73 2.65
C ILE A 194 -3.07 -30.17 3.77
N ILE A 195 -2.04 -29.37 4.06
CA ILE A 195 -1.05 -29.70 5.09
C ILE A 195 -1.68 -29.69 6.47
N PHE A 196 -2.53 -28.72 6.78
CA PHE A 196 -3.24 -28.64 8.05
C PHE A 196 -4.16 -29.85 8.26
N THR A 197 -4.94 -30.22 7.25
CA THR A 197 -5.85 -31.38 7.33
C THR A 197 -5.07 -32.69 7.48
N ILE A 198 -3.94 -32.87 6.79
CA ILE A 198 -3.05 -34.04 6.98
C ILE A 198 -2.52 -34.07 8.42
N ALA A 199 -2.03 -32.93 8.93
CA ALA A 199 -1.47 -32.84 10.28
C ALA A 199 -2.51 -33.19 11.36
N VAL A 200 -3.69 -32.53 11.33
CA VAL A 200 -4.78 -32.77 12.29
C VAL A 200 -5.29 -34.20 12.20
N SER A 201 -5.52 -34.72 10.99
CA SER A 201 -5.98 -36.11 10.79
C SER A 201 -4.98 -37.12 11.35
N THR A 202 -3.68 -36.87 11.18
CA THR A 202 -2.63 -37.76 11.68
C THR A 202 -2.48 -37.69 13.20
N VAL A 203 -2.62 -36.51 13.80
CA VAL A 203 -2.65 -36.34 15.27
C VAL A 203 -3.85 -37.06 15.86
N LEU A 204 -5.04 -36.88 15.29
CA LEU A 204 -6.27 -37.59 15.69
C LEU A 204 -6.11 -39.11 15.57
N ALA A 205 -5.54 -39.60 14.47
CA ALA A 205 -5.22 -41.01 14.29
C ALA A 205 -4.29 -41.55 15.39
N LYS A 206 -3.28 -40.75 15.78
CA LYS A 206 -2.32 -41.11 16.82
C LYS A 206 -2.97 -41.13 18.20
N THR A 207 -3.78 -40.13 18.55
CA THR A 207 -4.50 -40.09 19.83
C THR A 207 -5.48 -41.25 19.96
N VAL A 208 -6.26 -41.54 18.91
CA VAL A 208 -7.20 -42.68 18.91
C VAL A 208 -6.46 -44.01 19.05
N THR A 209 -5.33 -44.19 18.37
CA THR A 209 -4.49 -45.39 18.51
C THR A 209 -4.02 -45.58 19.96
N VAL A 210 -3.63 -44.49 20.64
CA VAL A 210 -3.22 -44.52 22.05
C VAL A 210 -4.40 -44.87 22.97
N VAL A 211 -5.56 -44.25 22.79
CA VAL A 211 -6.77 -44.54 23.58
C VAL A 211 -7.20 -46.00 23.41
N ILE A 212 -7.15 -46.54 22.20
CA ILE A 212 -7.47 -47.95 21.93
C ILE A 212 -6.43 -48.88 22.56
N ALA A 213 -5.13 -48.52 22.53
CA ALA A 213 -4.09 -49.32 23.18
C ALA A 213 -4.31 -49.43 24.70
N PHE A 214 -4.70 -48.35 25.37
CA PHE A 214 -5.06 -48.37 26.78
C PHE A 214 -6.39 -49.09 27.05
N GLY A 215 -7.38 -48.95 26.17
CA GLY A 215 -8.68 -49.62 26.28
C GLY A 215 -8.62 -51.14 26.02
N ALA A 216 -7.68 -51.59 25.19
CA ALA A 216 -7.47 -53.00 24.87
C ALA A 216 -6.88 -53.82 26.03
N ASN A 217 -6.33 -53.17 27.06
CA ASN A 217 -5.92 -53.83 28.31
C ASN A 217 -7.13 -54.27 29.17
N LYS A 218 -8.38 -53.90 28.79
CA LYS A 218 -9.59 -54.47 29.39
C LYS A 218 -9.95 -55.80 28.70
N PRO A 219 -10.06 -56.92 29.44
CA PRO A 219 -10.39 -58.22 28.86
C PRO A 219 -11.81 -58.21 28.25
N GLY A 220 -11.94 -58.69 27.00
CA GLY A 220 -13.24 -58.90 26.32
C GLY A 220 -13.66 -57.88 25.25
N SER A 221 -12.85 -56.86 24.93
CA SER A 221 -13.26 -55.82 23.96
C SER A 221 -12.89 -56.13 22.49
N ASN A 222 -13.85 -55.94 21.58
CA ASN A 222 -13.65 -56.00 20.11
C ASN A 222 -12.76 -54.84 19.56
N LEU A 223 -12.23 -53.98 20.43
CA LEU A 223 -11.42 -52.81 20.09
C LEU A 223 -10.10 -53.17 19.40
N ARG A 224 -9.59 -54.39 19.61
CA ARG A 224 -8.33 -54.87 19.01
C ARG A 224 -8.39 -55.05 17.48
N LYS A 225 -9.56 -55.29 16.89
CA LYS A 225 -9.75 -55.37 15.42
C LYS A 225 -9.78 -53.98 14.74
N TRP A 226 -9.92 -52.91 15.52
CA TRP A 226 -9.91 -51.53 15.03
C TRP A 226 -8.48 -50.97 14.89
N VAL A 227 -7.48 -51.68 15.43
CA VAL A 227 -6.08 -51.26 15.48
C VAL A 227 -5.43 -51.34 14.10
N GLY A 228 -4.94 -50.20 13.62
CA GLY A 228 -4.04 -50.11 12.46
C GLY A 228 -4.73 -49.71 11.16
N THR A 229 -5.36 -50.68 10.47
CA THR A 229 -5.80 -50.50 9.08
C THR A 229 -6.94 -49.50 8.92
N ARG A 230 -7.91 -49.49 9.83
CA ARG A 230 -9.05 -48.54 9.76
C ARG A 230 -8.64 -47.10 10.06
N VAL A 231 -7.72 -46.88 10.99
CA VAL A 231 -7.28 -45.52 11.36
C VAL A 231 -6.48 -44.89 10.21
N SER A 232 -5.59 -45.64 9.57
CA SER A 232 -4.88 -45.16 8.38
C SER A 232 -5.83 -44.87 7.21
N TYR A 233 -6.90 -45.68 7.05
CA TYR A 233 -7.93 -45.44 6.05
C TYR A 233 -8.74 -44.18 6.33
N LEU A 234 -9.04 -43.87 7.59
CA LEU A 234 -9.72 -42.63 7.98
C LEU A 234 -8.88 -41.40 7.63
N VAL A 235 -7.57 -41.42 7.90
CA VAL A 235 -6.66 -40.33 7.49
C VAL A 235 -6.70 -40.16 5.97
N LEU A 236 -6.58 -41.25 5.20
CA LEU A 236 -6.67 -41.20 3.74
C LEU A 236 -7.99 -40.61 3.25
N LEU A 237 -9.12 -41.03 3.83
CA LEU A 237 -10.44 -40.52 3.48
C LEU A 237 -10.55 -39.01 3.73
N CYS A 238 -10.14 -38.54 4.92
CA CYS A 238 -10.13 -37.11 5.26
C CYS A 238 -9.25 -36.31 4.29
N THR A 239 -8.04 -36.81 3.98
CA THR A 239 -7.13 -36.12 3.05
C THR A 239 -7.67 -36.08 1.62
N SER A 240 -8.35 -37.14 1.16
CA SER A 240 -8.97 -37.14 -0.17
C SER A 240 -10.14 -36.17 -0.27
N GLY A 241 -10.93 -36.03 0.80
CA GLY A 241 -12.02 -35.03 0.88
C GLY A 241 -11.48 -33.61 0.76
N GLU A 242 -10.41 -33.30 1.50
CA GLU A 242 -9.74 -31.99 1.44
C GLU A 242 -9.24 -31.64 0.05
N ILE A 243 -8.59 -32.60 -0.64
CA ILE A 243 -8.10 -32.38 -2.01
C ILE A 243 -9.27 -32.04 -2.95
N VAL A 244 -10.41 -32.72 -2.81
CA VAL A 244 -11.60 -32.44 -3.61
C VAL A 244 -12.16 -31.05 -3.30
N ILE A 245 -12.27 -30.69 -2.01
CA ILE A 245 -12.79 -29.39 -1.58
C ILE A 245 -11.87 -28.26 -2.10
N CYS A 246 -10.56 -28.39 -1.88
CA CYS A 246 -9.57 -27.44 -2.37
C CYS A 246 -9.60 -27.29 -3.89
N THR A 247 -9.71 -28.38 -4.65
CA THR A 247 -9.77 -28.32 -6.12
C THR A 247 -11.06 -27.68 -6.62
N VAL A 248 -12.22 -28.00 -6.03
CA VAL A 248 -13.50 -27.35 -6.35
C VAL A 248 -13.44 -25.87 -6.03
N TRP A 249 -12.89 -25.49 -4.89
CA TRP A 249 -12.73 -24.09 -4.49
C TRP A 249 -11.85 -23.30 -5.46
N LEU A 250 -10.70 -23.85 -5.85
CA LEU A 250 -9.81 -23.24 -6.85
C LEU A 250 -10.44 -23.09 -8.24
N LEU A 251 -11.37 -23.98 -8.60
CA LEU A 251 -12.09 -23.91 -9.88
C LEU A 251 -13.18 -22.83 -9.88
N ILE A 252 -13.87 -22.65 -8.75
CA ILE A 252 -14.98 -21.69 -8.62
C ILE A 252 -14.43 -20.27 -8.36
N SER A 253 -13.43 -20.17 -7.49
CA SER A 253 -12.87 -18.90 -6.99
C SER A 253 -11.34 -18.97 -6.93
N PRO A 254 -10.64 -18.93 -8.08
CA PRO A 254 -9.19 -18.94 -8.08
C PRO A 254 -8.65 -17.66 -7.43
N PRO A 255 -7.76 -17.75 -6.42
CA PRO A 255 -7.13 -16.57 -5.83
C PRO A 255 -6.25 -15.86 -6.85
N PHE A 256 -6.24 -14.53 -6.79
CA PHE A 256 -5.47 -13.68 -7.70
C PHE A 256 -4.73 -12.59 -6.93
N PRO A 257 -3.55 -12.15 -7.41
CA PRO A 257 -2.87 -11.01 -6.81
C PRO A 257 -3.69 -9.73 -7.03
N GLU A 258 -3.96 -9.02 -5.95
CA GLU A 258 -4.66 -7.74 -5.96
C GLU A 258 -3.87 -6.72 -5.14
N PHE A 259 -3.94 -5.48 -5.60
CA PHE A 259 -3.35 -4.35 -4.89
C PHE A 259 -4.39 -3.68 -4.01
N ASP A 260 -4.14 -3.64 -2.71
CA ASP A 260 -4.97 -2.93 -1.76
C ASP A 260 -4.40 -1.53 -1.50
N THR A 261 -5.19 -0.53 -1.90
CA THR A 261 -4.87 0.90 -1.76
C THR A 261 -5.54 1.54 -0.54
N GLN A 262 -6.40 0.80 0.17
CA GLN A 262 -7.22 1.30 1.29
C GLN A 262 -6.62 0.98 2.66
N SER A 263 -5.88 -0.13 2.78
CA SER A 263 -5.32 -0.56 4.07
C SER A 263 -4.25 0.37 4.65
N VAL A 264 -3.41 0.99 3.80
CA VAL A 264 -2.33 1.89 4.25
C VAL A 264 -2.31 3.15 3.39
N THR A 265 -2.53 4.31 4.01
CA THR A 265 -2.47 5.61 3.34
C THR A 265 -1.10 5.83 2.70
N GLY A 266 -1.08 6.10 1.39
CA GLY A 266 0.15 6.36 0.64
C GLY A 266 0.96 5.16 0.21
N LYS A 267 0.50 3.94 0.51
CA LYS A 267 1.13 2.71 0.02
C LYS A 267 0.12 1.85 -0.74
N MET A 268 0.64 0.87 -1.47
CA MET A 268 -0.15 -0.14 -2.16
C MET A 268 0.30 -1.50 -1.65
N VAL A 269 -0.53 -2.17 -0.86
CA VAL A 269 -0.19 -3.49 -0.31
C VAL A 269 -0.52 -4.53 -1.37
N LEU A 270 0.47 -5.30 -1.82
CA LEU A 270 0.23 -6.38 -2.75
C LEU A 270 -0.10 -7.66 -1.96
N GLN A 271 -1.34 -8.13 -2.12
CA GLN A 271 -1.87 -9.30 -1.42
C GLN A 271 -2.52 -10.29 -2.39
N CYS A 272 -2.73 -11.52 -1.94
CA CYS A 272 -3.53 -12.49 -2.69
C CYS A 272 -4.99 -12.29 -2.27
N ASN A 273 -5.85 -11.81 -3.18
CA ASN A 273 -7.29 -11.83 -2.94
C ASN A 273 -7.79 -13.27 -3.10
N GLU A 274 -8.48 -13.75 -2.06
CA GLU A 274 -9.04 -15.10 -1.96
C GLU A 274 -10.43 -15.22 -2.63
N GLY A 275 -10.95 -14.13 -3.18
CA GLY A 275 -12.28 -14.03 -3.77
C GLY A 275 -13.34 -13.58 -2.75
N SER A 276 -14.47 -14.29 -2.69
CA SER A 276 -15.60 -13.89 -1.84
C SER A 276 -15.38 -14.28 -0.37
N THR A 277 -15.28 -13.27 0.48
CA THR A 277 -15.23 -13.38 1.95
C THR A 277 -16.38 -14.21 2.54
N THR A 278 -17.52 -14.32 1.84
CA THR A 278 -18.67 -15.09 2.31
C THR A 278 -18.54 -16.61 2.16
N ALA A 279 -17.71 -17.12 1.23
CA ALA A 279 -17.46 -18.56 1.11
C ALA A 279 -16.42 -19.05 2.12
N PHE A 280 -15.46 -18.20 2.48
CA PHE A 280 -14.36 -18.54 3.39
C PHE A 280 -14.81 -18.77 4.84
N TYR A 281 -15.78 -18.00 5.33
CA TYR A 281 -16.34 -18.18 6.68
C TYR A 281 -17.47 -19.21 6.76
N SER A 282 -18.01 -19.67 5.63
CA SER A 282 -19.09 -20.67 5.60
C SER A 282 -18.62 -22.11 5.38
N ASP A 283 -17.40 -22.31 4.86
CA ASP A 283 -16.85 -23.63 4.52
C ASP A 283 -15.75 -24.14 5.49
N TRP A 284 -15.39 -23.35 6.52
CA TRP A 284 -14.49 -23.76 7.63
C TRP A 284 -15.18 -23.75 8.99
#